data_AF-A0A914EZF7-F1
#
_entry.id   AF-A0A914EZF7-F1
#
_cell.length_a   1.000
_cell.length_b   1.000
_cell.length_c   1.000
_cell.angle_alpha   90.00
_cell.angle_beta   90.00
_cell.angle_gamma   90.00
#
_symmetry.space_group_name_H-M   'P 1'
#
loop_
_entity.id
_entity.type
_entity.pdbx_description
1 polymer ?
#
loop_
_entity_poly.entity_id
_entity_poly.type
_entity_poly.pdbx_seq_one_letter_code
_entity_poly.pdbx_strand_id
1 'polypeptide(L)'
;MRKKKGNYFAYIANTLVSWGYKRGKNLVGAPFDWRKSPLELLDFYATLKSLIQRVYYYNHETPVIILGHSMGNPVMNYFYHKYVDAAWKKQFIKSHISLAGAWGGSLQIVKLFASGYNMDYFRVILPPSALRGMQRSFTSSAFLYPHSNLWKKDEFFAVTAEKNYSAHNVKEFFTDINYLVGLEQYNLANPTLILESPGVETHCIYGSKVNTPESFKWAKGYFPDYQPTITFGDGDGTVNIRSLKVCESWKENNNGFNVSSSQLDGADHMSILRDPRTVNLLRNILYGK
;
A
#
# COMPACT_ATOMS: atom_id res chain seq x y z
N MET A 1 1.73 30.44 -5.13
CA MET A 1 0.64 29.46 -5.01
C MET A 1 0.49 28.99 -3.57
N ARG A 2 -0.65 29.30 -2.91
CA ARG A 2 -0.94 28.86 -1.54
C ARG A 2 -1.16 27.33 -1.56
N LYS A 3 -0.23 26.54 -1.01
CA LYS A 3 -0.38 25.07 -0.87
C LYS A 3 -1.65 24.78 -0.04
N LYS A 4 -2.78 24.51 -0.69
CA LYS A 4 -4.02 24.07 -0.02
C LYS A 4 -3.73 22.76 0.73
N LYS A 5 -4.24 22.67 1.97
CA LYS A 5 -4.13 21.49 2.85
C LYS A 5 -4.75 20.26 2.14
N GLY A 6 -4.19 19.07 2.35
CA GLY A 6 -4.74 17.81 1.79
C GLY A 6 -4.40 17.47 0.34
N ASN A 7 -3.36 18.08 -0.25
CA ASN A 7 -2.99 17.83 -1.63
C ASN A 7 -2.23 16.50 -1.79
N TYR A 8 -2.94 15.41 -2.09
CA TYR A 8 -2.41 14.06 -2.32
C TYR A 8 -2.28 13.79 -3.84
N PHE A 9 -3.33 13.28 -4.49
CA PHE A 9 -3.34 13.05 -5.95
C PHE A 9 -3.49 14.29 -6.82
N ALA A 10 -3.70 15.49 -6.25
CA ALA A 10 -4.05 16.65 -7.07
C ALA A 10 -2.90 17.08 -8.01
N TYR A 11 -1.64 16.84 -7.62
CA TYR A 11 -0.50 17.07 -8.51
C TYR A 11 -0.56 16.16 -9.74
N ILE A 12 -0.63 14.84 -9.56
CA ILE A 12 -0.80 13.87 -10.65
C ILE A 12 -2.01 14.23 -11.52
N ALA A 13 -3.17 14.47 -10.91
CA ALA A 13 -4.38 14.79 -11.66
C ALA A 13 -4.24 16.09 -12.48
N ASN A 14 -3.60 17.13 -11.93
CA ASN A 14 -3.33 18.37 -12.67
C ASN A 14 -2.37 18.14 -13.83
N THR A 15 -1.33 17.33 -13.62
CA THR A 15 -0.38 16.95 -14.66
C THR A 15 -1.07 16.20 -15.79
N LEU A 16 -1.89 15.19 -15.48
CA LEU A 16 -2.66 14.47 -16.49
C LEU A 16 -3.60 15.39 -17.26
N VAL A 17 -4.28 16.32 -16.58
CA VAL A 17 -5.14 17.32 -17.25
C VAL A 17 -4.33 18.23 -18.17
N SER A 18 -3.11 18.62 -17.79
CA SER A 18 -2.22 19.38 -18.67
C SER A 18 -1.79 18.61 -19.93
N TRP A 19 -1.92 17.28 -19.92
CA TRP A 19 -1.66 16.41 -21.08
C TRP A 19 -2.93 16.09 -21.89
N GLY A 20 -4.08 16.66 -21.53
CA GLY A 20 -5.33 16.53 -22.28
C GLY A 20 -6.38 15.63 -21.63
N TYR A 21 -6.11 15.04 -20.46
CA TYR A 21 -7.15 14.34 -19.70
C TYR A 21 -8.22 15.31 -19.18
N LYS A 22 -9.45 14.80 -19.01
CA LYS A 22 -10.61 15.54 -18.51
C LYS A 22 -11.17 14.82 -17.28
N ARG A 23 -11.16 15.51 -16.15
CA ARG A 23 -11.73 15.02 -14.88
C ARG A 23 -13.19 14.62 -15.04
N GLY A 24 -13.57 13.48 -14.46
CA GLY A 24 -14.93 12.95 -14.54
C GLY A 24 -15.30 12.34 -15.90
N LYS A 25 -14.38 12.36 -16.88
CA LYS A 25 -14.55 11.71 -18.19
C LYS A 25 -13.55 10.56 -18.33
N ASN A 26 -12.37 10.83 -18.86
CA ASN A 26 -11.29 9.86 -19.04
C ASN A 26 -10.25 9.90 -17.91
N LEU A 27 -10.49 10.71 -16.87
CA LEU A 27 -9.76 10.71 -15.60
C LEU A 27 -10.76 10.68 -14.44
N VAL A 28 -10.90 9.52 -13.80
CA VAL A 28 -11.88 9.30 -12.73
C VAL A 28 -11.20 8.73 -11.49
N GLY A 29 -11.59 9.22 -10.32
CA GLY A 29 -11.14 8.67 -9.04
C GLY A 29 -12.09 7.57 -8.55
N ALA A 30 -11.53 6.56 -7.89
CA ALA A 30 -12.28 5.48 -7.24
C ALA A 30 -11.99 5.49 -5.72
N PRO A 31 -12.52 6.47 -4.96
CA PRO A 31 -12.32 6.52 -3.52
C PRO A 31 -13.07 5.36 -2.83
N PHE A 32 -12.53 4.90 -1.71
CA PHE A 32 -13.13 3.88 -0.87
C PHE A 32 -12.91 4.20 0.61
N ASP A 33 -13.60 3.48 1.50
CA ASP A 33 -13.37 3.58 2.94
C ASP A 33 -12.03 2.90 3.30
N TRP A 34 -10.96 3.68 3.30
CA TRP A 34 -9.59 3.21 3.54
C TRP A 34 -9.33 2.75 4.98
N ARG A 35 -10.32 2.85 5.88
CA ARG A 35 -10.25 2.26 7.22
C ARG A 35 -10.48 0.74 7.19
N LYS A 36 -11.09 0.26 6.11
CA LYS A 36 -11.58 -1.11 5.95
C LYS A 36 -10.61 -2.00 5.18
N SER A 37 -10.61 -3.29 5.52
CA SER A 37 -9.90 -4.36 4.80
C SER A 37 -10.70 -4.85 3.59
N PRO A 38 -10.09 -5.56 2.63
CA PRO A 38 -10.77 -6.05 1.42
C PRO A 38 -12.10 -6.78 1.65
N LEU A 39 -12.24 -7.60 2.69
CA LEU A 39 -13.49 -8.34 2.95
C LEU A 39 -14.69 -7.43 3.21
N GLU A 40 -14.45 -6.20 3.65
CA GLU A 40 -15.49 -5.22 4.00
C GLU A 40 -15.72 -4.19 2.86
N LEU A 41 -15.05 -4.36 1.72
CA LEU A 41 -15.10 -3.46 0.58
C LEU A 41 -15.95 -4.01 -0.58
N LEU A 42 -16.83 -4.98 -0.34
CA LEU A 42 -17.62 -5.64 -1.39
C LEU A 42 -18.40 -4.64 -2.29
N ASP A 43 -19.06 -3.66 -1.68
CA ASP A 43 -19.81 -2.61 -2.40
C ASP A 43 -18.89 -1.72 -3.25
N PHE A 44 -17.69 -1.42 -2.72
CA PHE A 44 -16.68 -0.70 -3.47
C PHE A 44 -16.23 -1.49 -4.69
N TYR A 45 -15.98 -2.80 -4.56
CA TYR A 45 -15.55 -3.62 -5.68
C TYR A 45 -16.62 -3.77 -6.76
N ALA A 46 -17.89 -3.90 -6.38
CA ALA A 46 -19.00 -3.86 -7.32
C ALA A 46 -19.04 -2.52 -8.08
N THR A 47 -18.95 -1.41 -7.34
CA THR A 47 -18.93 -0.06 -7.92
C THR A 47 -17.70 0.17 -8.81
N LEU A 48 -16.54 -0.35 -8.42
CA LEU A 48 -15.29 -0.25 -9.17
C LEU A 48 -15.39 -1.00 -10.50
N LYS A 49 -15.92 -2.22 -10.49
CA LYS A 49 -16.16 -3.01 -11.72
C LYS A 49 -17.05 -2.25 -12.69
N SER A 50 -18.19 -1.74 -12.22
CA SER A 50 -19.10 -0.93 -13.03
C SER A 50 -18.48 0.38 -13.50
N LEU A 51 -17.67 1.04 -12.66
CA LEU A 51 -16.95 2.25 -13.04
C LEU A 51 -15.98 1.99 -14.18
N ILE A 52 -15.18 0.92 -14.10
CA ILE A 52 -14.20 0.56 -15.14
C ILE A 52 -14.92 0.27 -16.46
N GLN A 53 -15.99 -0.53 -16.44
CA GLN A 53 -16.80 -0.82 -17.63
C GLN A 53 -17.40 0.45 -18.23
N ARG A 54 -17.93 1.34 -17.39
CA ARG A 54 -18.49 2.61 -17.84
C ARG A 54 -17.43 3.52 -18.50
N VAL A 55 -16.25 3.64 -17.90
CA VAL A 55 -15.15 4.43 -18.47
C VAL A 55 -14.69 3.82 -19.79
N TYR A 56 -14.61 2.50 -19.89
CA TYR A 56 -14.30 1.78 -21.13
C TYR A 56 -15.29 2.13 -22.25
N TYR A 57 -16.60 1.95 -22.03
CA TYR A 57 -17.61 2.20 -23.06
C TYR A 57 -17.71 3.68 -23.45
N TYR A 58 -17.61 4.61 -22.49
CA TYR A 58 -17.61 6.05 -22.80
C TYR A 58 -16.34 6.55 -23.48
N ASN A 59 -15.27 5.77 -23.42
CA ASN A 59 -14.00 6.10 -24.05
C ASN A 59 -13.74 5.19 -25.27
N HIS A 60 -14.78 4.95 -26.07
CA HIS A 60 -14.70 4.20 -27.33
C HIS A 60 -14.08 2.81 -27.18
N GLU A 61 -14.53 2.07 -26.16
CA GLU A 61 -14.07 0.70 -25.90
C GLU A 61 -12.55 0.60 -25.69
N THR A 62 -11.95 1.66 -25.14
CA THR A 62 -10.53 1.70 -24.83
C THR A 62 -10.28 1.12 -23.42
N PRO A 63 -9.45 0.07 -23.28
CA PRO A 63 -9.09 -0.50 -21.98
C PRO A 63 -8.47 0.53 -21.02
N VAL A 64 -8.81 0.43 -19.74
CA VAL A 64 -8.50 1.42 -18.70
C VAL A 64 -7.12 1.16 -18.11
N ILE A 65 -6.35 2.21 -17.85
CA ILE A 65 -5.12 2.15 -17.06
C ILE A 65 -5.47 2.46 -15.60
N ILE A 66 -5.08 1.57 -14.70
CA ILE A 66 -5.27 1.74 -13.25
C ILE A 66 -4.02 2.36 -12.65
N LEU A 67 -4.17 3.44 -11.88
CA LEU A 67 -3.07 4.06 -11.14
C LEU A 67 -3.35 3.97 -9.64
N GLY A 68 -2.62 3.10 -8.94
CA GLY A 68 -2.73 2.91 -7.49
C GLY A 68 -1.55 3.52 -6.74
N HIS A 69 -1.79 3.98 -5.51
CA HIS A 69 -0.74 4.41 -4.59
C HIS A 69 -0.83 3.66 -3.26
N SER A 70 0.32 3.23 -2.72
CA SER A 70 0.40 2.60 -1.40
C SER A 70 -0.56 1.42 -1.28
N MET A 71 -1.42 1.40 -0.25
CA MET A 71 -2.47 0.41 0.00
C MET A 71 -3.46 0.22 -1.16
N GLY A 72 -3.67 1.22 -2.02
CA GLY A 72 -4.55 1.08 -3.17
C GLY A 72 -4.11 -0.05 -4.11
N ASN A 73 -2.82 -0.37 -4.14
CA ASN A 73 -2.25 -1.42 -4.97
C ASN A 73 -2.64 -2.84 -4.51
N PRO A 74 -2.40 -3.26 -3.25
CA PRO A 74 -2.89 -4.55 -2.77
C PRO A 74 -4.43 -4.65 -2.72
N VAL A 75 -5.15 -3.55 -2.48
CA VAL A 75 -6.63 -3.51 -2.60
C VAL A 75 -7.07 -3.83 -4.03
N MET A 76 -6.38 -3.29 -5.04
CA MET A 76 -6.61 -3.62 -6.44
C MET A 76 -6.19 -5.06 -6.77
N ASN A 77 -5.12 -5.57 -6.16
CA ASN A 77 -4.70 -6.95 -6.39
C ASN A 77 -5.76 -7.96 -5.90
N TYR A 78 -6.39 -7.67 -4.75
CA TYR A 78 -7.53 -8.45 -4.27
C TYR A 78 -8.69 -8.45 -5.29
N PHE A 79 -9.00 -7.29 -5.88
CA PHE A 79 -10.02 -7.19 -6.92
C PHE A 79 -9.71 -8.11 -8.12
N TYR A 80 -8.48 -8.08 -8.64
CA TYR A 80 -8.08 -8.88 -9.79
C TYR A 80 -8.11 -10.40 -9.57
N HIS A 81 -8.03 -10.84 -8.32
CA HIS A 81 -7.99 -12.25 -7.94
C HIS A 81 -9.34 -12.79 -7.46
N LYS A 82 -10.19 -11.92 -6.87
CA LYS A 82 -11.40 -12.35 -6.17
C LYS A 82 -12.70 -11.85 -6.78
N TYR A 83 -12.69 -10.83 -7.64
CA TYR A 83 -13.91 -10.22 -8.20
C TYR A 83 -14.08 -10.31 -9.71
N VAL A 84 -12.97 -10.47 -10.43
CA VAL A 84 -12.96 -10.50 -11.89
C VAL A 84 -12.14 -11.67 -12.40
N ASP A 85 -12.55 -12.21 -13.54
CA ASP A 85 -11.85 -13.29 -14.22
C ASP A 85 -10.83 -12.77 -15.24
N ALA A 86 -10.06 -13.69 -15.82
CA ALA A 86 -9.03 -13.36 -16.80
C ALA A 86 -9.59 -12.73 -18.09
N ALA A 87 -10.77 -13.14 -18.55
CA ALA A 87 -11.39 -12.60 -19.76
C ALA A 87 -11.81 -11.13 -19.54
N TRP A 88 -12.40 -10.84 -18.38
CA TRP A 88 -12.75 -9.49 -17.97
C TRP A 88 -11.51 -8.59 -17.87
N LYS A 89 -10.44 -9.07 -17.22
CA LYS A 89 -9.18 -8.30 -17.10
C LYS A 89 -8.61 -7.97 -18.48
N LYS A 90 -8.54 -8.96 -19.37
CA LYS A 90 -8.04 -8.79 -20.74
C LYS A 90 -8.87 -7.80 -21.57
N GLN A 91 -10.18 -7.73 -21.34
CA GLN A 91 -11.06 -6.82 -22.06
C GLN A 91 -10.96 -5.38 -21.53
N PHE A 92 -11.00 -5.20 -20.21
CA PHE A 92 -11.25 -3.88 -19.62
C PHE A 92 -10.00 -3.17 -19.09
N ILE A 93 -8.90 -3.89 -18.86
CA ILE A 93 -7.68 -3.33 -18.24
C ILE A 93 -6.55 -3.32 -19.27
N LYS A 94 -6.00 -2.13 -19.53
CA LYS A 94 -4.78 -1.98 -20.31
C LYS A 94 -3.56 -2.35 -19.47
N SER A 95 -3.39 -1.67 -18.34
CA SER A 95 -2.28 -1.92 -17.42
C SER A 95 -2.56 -1.36 -16.02
N HIS A 96 -1.76 -1.78 -15.04
CA HIS A 96 -1.75 -1.27 -13.67
C HIS A 96 -0.41 -0.60 -13.37
N ILE A 97 -0.43 0.71 -13.17
CA ILE A 97 0.69 1.49 -12.64
C ILE A 97 0.60 1.51 -11.12
N SER A 98 1.56 0.87 -10.46
CA SER A 98 1.68 0.80 -9.01
C SER A 98 2.71 1.79 -8.51
N LEU A 99 2.28 2.84 -7.81
CA LEU A 99 3.16 3.77 -7.11
C LEU A 99 3.31 3.34 -5.65
N ALA A 100 4.54 3.07 -5.20
CA ALA A 100 4.88 2.70 -3.83
C ALA A 100 3.97 1.60 -3.25
N GLY A 101 3.73 0.52 -4.03
CA GLY A 101 2.81 -0.56 -3.63
C GLY A 101 3.23 -1.27 -2.36
N ALA A 102 2.38 -1.23 -1.33
CA ALA A 102 2.59 -1.91 -0.06
C ALA A 102 2.21 -3.40 -0.13
N TRP A 103 2.81 -4.13 -1.07
CA TRP A 103 2.36 -5.48 -1.46
C TRP A 103 2.38 -6.50 -0.33
N GLY A 104 3.43 -6.49 0.49
CA GLY A 104 3.57 -7.36 1.67
C GLY A 104 3.22 -6.70 3.00
N GLY A 105 2.68 -5.48 2.98
CA GLY A 105 2.47 -4.68 4.18
C GLY A 105 3.72 -3.87 4.58
N SER A 106 3.71 -3.34 5.80
CA SER A 106 4.79 -2.49 6.33
C SER A 106 5.05 -2.76 7.80
N LEU A 107 6.32 -2.78 8.20
CA LEU A 107 6.69 -2.92 9.60
C LEU A 107 6.20 -1.75 10.47
N GLN A 108 5.97 -0.56 9.90
CA GLN A 108 5.39 0.57 10.64
C GLN A 108 4.06 0.24 11.32
N ILE A 109 3.30 -0.71 10.77
CA ILE A 109 2.05 -1.20 11.35
C ILE A 109 2.26 -1.83 12.74
N VAL A 110 3.42 -2.46 12.98
CA VAL A 110 3.74 -3.07 14.28
C VAL A 110 3.87 -2.00 15.36
N LYS A 111 4.63 -0.93 15.08
CA LYS A 111 4.75 0.24 15.97
C LYS A 111 3.39 0.91 16.19
N LEU A 112 2.59 1.04 15.14
CA LEU A 112 1.23 1.57 15.20
C LEU A 112 0.34 0.77 16.16
N PHE A 113 0.34 -0.56 16.08
CA PHE A 113 -0.42 -1.40 17.00
C PHE A 113 0.12 -1.32 18.43
N ALA A 114 1.44 -1.34 18.63
CA ALA A 114 2.03 -1.31 19.97
C ALA A 114 1.87 0.06 20.63
N SER A 115 2.58 1.08 20.13
CA SER A 115 2.79 2.37 20.79
C SER A 115 2.12 3.56 20.08
N GLY A 116 1.44 3.29 18.96
CA GLY A 116 0.86 4.31 18.09
C GLY A 116 1.88 4.93 17.13
N TYR A 117 1.36 5.60 16.10
CA TYR A 117 2.18 6.23 15.06
C TYR A 117 1.57 7.56 14.60
N ASN A 118 2.29 8.68 14.72
CA ASN A 118 1.80 9.98 14.25
C ASN A 118 2.18 10.29 12.79
N MET A 119 2.52 9.25 12.01
CA MET A 119 2.95 9.35 10.61
C MET A 119 4.27 10.10 10.40
N ASP A 120 5.02 10.36 11.48
CA ASP A 120 6.20 11.23 11.53
C ASP A 120 5.98 12.57 10.79
N TYR A 121 4.71 12.98 10.70
CA TYR A 121 4.31 14.12 9.91
C TYR A 121 4.22 15.34 10.81
N PHE A 122 5.06 16.34 10.56
CA PHE A 122 5.20 17.54 11.40
C PHE A 122 3.90 18.30 11.70
N ARG A 123 2.81 18.03 10.94
CA ARG A 123 1.50 18.67 11.15
C ARG A 123 0.56 17.86 12.05
N VAL A 124 0.90 16.61 12.37
CA VAL A 124 0.17 15.80 13.33
C VAL A 124 0.73 16.12 14.72
N ILE A 125 0.07 17.05 15.41
CA ILE A 125 0.47 17.52 16.73
C ILE A 125 0.05 16.57 17.87
N LEU A 126 -0.82 15.59 17.58
CA LEU A 126 -1.24 14.59 18.55
C LEU A 126 -0.11 13.58 18.79
N PRO A 127 0.15 13.19 20.05
CA PRO A 127 1.15 12.18 20.34
C PRO A 127 0.72 10.82 19.76
N PRO A 128 1.65 9.93 19.38
CA PRO A 128 1.34 8.63 18.81
C PRO A 128 0.34 7.81 19.63
N SER A 129 0.48 7.81 20.97
CA SER A 129 -0.40 7.09 21.89
C SER A 129 -1.86 7.56 21.83
N ALA A 130 -2.11 8.85 21.60
CA ALA A 130 -3.47 9.38 21.46
C ALA A 130 -4.14 8.95 20.15
N LEU A 131 -3.36 8.68 19.10
CA LEU A 131 -3.86 8.19 17.81
C LEU A 131 -4.07 6.68 17.80
N ARG A 132 -3.35 5.95 18.68
CA ARG A 132 -3.33 4.49 18.72
C ARG A 132 -4.72 3.86 18.73
N GLY A 133 -5.65 4.36 19.54
CA GLY A 133 -7.01 3.79 19.62
C GLY A 133 -7.74 3.84 18.28
N MET A 134 -7.70 4.99 17.60
CA MET A 134 -8.27 5.15 16.26
C MET A 134 -7.54 4.28 15.22
N GLN A 135 -6.21 4.24 15.26
CA GLN A 135 -5.42 3.46 14.31
C GLN A 135 -5.63 1.93 14.44
N ARG A 136 -5.79 1.46 15.68
CA ARG A 136 -6.14 0.08 16.01
C ARG A 136 -7.55 -0.30 15.53
N SER A 137 -8.46 0.67 15.44
CA SER A 137 -9.83 0.43 14.96
C SER A 137 -9.92 0.17 13.45
N PHE A 138 -8.88 0.52 12.69
CA PHE A 138 -8.86 0.32 11.24
C PHE A 138 -8.41 -1.10 10.89
N THR A 139 -9.30 -1.88 10.30
CA THR A 139 -8.98 -3.24 9.82
C THR A 139 -7.98 -3.19 8.67
N SER A 140 -7.84 -2.06 7.97
CA SER A 140 -6.78 -1.83 7.00
C SER A 140 -5.37 -1.82 7.62
N SER A 141 -5.22 -1.45 8.89
CA SER A 141 -3.95 -1.61 9.61
C SER A 141 -3.59 -3.09 9.70
N ALA A 142 -4.56 -3.94 10.03
CA ALA A 142 -4.33 -5.39 10.13
C ALA A 142 -4.09 -6.04 8.75
N PHE A 143 -4.76 -5.55 7.71
CA PHE A 143 -4.51 -5.93 6.32
C PHE A 143 -3.05 -5.70 5.90
N LEU A 144 -2.45 -4.58 6.30
CA LEU A 144 -1.07 -4.20 5.97
C LEU A 144 -0.04 -4.68 7.01
N TYR A 145 -0.43 -5.52 7.96
CA TYR A 145 0.52 -6.14 8.87
C TYR A 145 1.55 -6.97 8.08
N PRO A 146 2.83 -7.02 8.51
CA PRO A 146 3.89 -7.77 7.81
C PRO A 146 3.49 -9.21 7.50
N HIS A 147 3.48 -9.58 6.22
CA HIS A 147 3.04 -10.90 5.78
C HIS A 147 4.11 -11.98 6.03
N SER A 148 3.73 -13.12 6.59
CA SER A 148 4.65 -14.21 6.99
C SER A 148 5.40 -14.85 5.81
N ASN A 149 4.86 -14.81 4.59
CA ASN A 149 5.57 -15.26 3.38
C ASN A 149 6.71 -14.31 2.95
N LEU A 150 6.77 -13.08 3.47
CA LEU A 150 7.78 -12.08 3.10
C LEU A 150 8.78 -11.78 4.23
N TRP A 151 8.39 -11.97 5.49
CA TRP A 151 9.28 -11.93 6.65
C TRP A 151 9.48 -13.33 7.22
N LYS A 152 10.73 -13.78 7.28
CA LYS A 152 11.09 -15.13 7.73
C LYS A 152 10.85 -15.28 9.23
N LYS A 153 10.82 -16.54 9.69
CA LYS A 153 10.51 -16.90 11.09
C LYS A 153 11.49 -16.29 12.10
N ASP A 154 12.75 -16.17 11.73
CA ASP A 154 13.88 -15.66 12.50
C ASP A 154 14.08 -14.14 12.40
N GLU A 155 13.25 -13.44 11.62
CA GLU A 155 13.30 -11.99 11.49
C GLU A 155 12.37 -11.32 12.51
N PHE A 156 12.95 -10.95 13.66
CA PHE A 156 12.24 -10.24 14.72
C PHE A 156 12.18 -8.73 14.45
N PHE A 157 10.98 -8.20 14.30
CA PHE A 157 10.75 -6.77 14.07
C PHE A 157 10.24 -6.02 15.32
N ALA A 158 9.81 -6.73 16.37
CA ALA A 158 9.51 -6.12 17.65
C ALA A 158 10.25 -6.88 18.76
N VAL A 159 11.13 -6.18 19.47
CA VAL A 159 12.06 -6.75 20.44
C VAL A 159 11.83 -6.05 21.78
N THR A 160 11.63 -6.83 22.84
CA THR A 160 11.45 -6.32 24.20
C THR A 160 12.52 -6.91 25.12
N ALA A 161 12.47 -6.57 26.41
CA ALA A 161 13.33 -7.19 27.41
C ALA A 161 12.98 -8.67 27.67
N GLU A 162 11.75 -9.10 27.37
CA GLU A 162 11.21 -10.40 27.76
C GLU A 162 10.99 -11.33 26.56
N LYS A 163 10.58 -10.76 25.42
CA LYS A 163 10.18 -11.52 24.23
C LYS A 163 10.50 -10.78 22.93
N ASN A 164 10.72 -11.57 21.88
CA ASN A 164 10.85 -11.10 20.49
C ASN A 164 9.66 -11.57 19.65
N TYR A 165 9.18 -10.69 18.77
CA TYR A 165 8.04 -10.92 17.89
C TYR A 165 8.46 -10.82 16.41
N SER A 166 7.92 -11.73 15.62
CA SER A 166 8.06 -11.81 14.16
C SER A 166 6.69 -11.97 13.50
N ALA A 167 6.67 -12.12 12.18
CA ALA A 167 5.43 -12.39 11.43
C ALA A 167 4.81 -13.76 11.76
N HIS A 168 5.50 -14.59 12.55
CA HIS A 168 5.13 -15.98 12.83
C HIS A 168 4.61 -16.22 14.25
N ASN A 169 4.65 -15.22 15.14
CA ASN A 169 4.08 -15.29 16.50
C ASN A 169 3.12 -14.12 16.80
N VAL A 170 2.32 -13.73 15.80
CA VAL A 170 1.39 -12.58 15.85
C VAL A 170 0.37 -12.69 16.99
N LYS A 171 -0.09 -13.89 17.33
CA LYS A 171 -0.99 -14.12 18.48
C LYS A 171 -0.37 -13.65 19.80
N GLU A 172 0.91 -13.97 20.01
CA GLU A 172 1.62 -13.55 21.22
C GLU A 172 1.77 -12.04 21.26
N PHE A 173 2.12 -11.42 20.14
CA PHE A 173 2.20 -9.96 20.04
C PHE A 173 0.89 -9.28 20.46
N PHE A 174 -0.25 -9.68 19.87
CA PHE A 174 -1.55 -9.08 20.20
C PHE A 174 -2.03 -9.36 21.63
N THR A 175 -1.67 -10.52 22.18
CA THR A 175 -1.93 -10.85 23.58
C THR A 175 -1.14 -9.93 24.51
N ASP A 176 0.15 -9.77 24.25
CA ASP A 176 1.08 -9.05 25.12
C ASP A 176 0.86 -7.52 25.07
N ILE A 177 0.26 -6.98 23.99
CA ILE A 177 -0.20 -5.58 23.94
C ILE A 177 -1.62 -5.35 24.46
N ASN A 178 -2.25 -6.40 25.01
CA ASN A 178 -3.64 -6.42 25.48
C ASN A 178 -4.65 -5.91 24.44
N TYR A 179 -4.58 -6.44 23.21
CA TYR A 179 -5.47 -6.05 22.11
C TYR A 179 -5.87 -7.23 21.23
N LEU A 180 -6.62 -8.18 21.80
CA LEU A 180 -7.08 -9.39 21.09
C LEU A 180 -8.04 -9.10 19.93
N VAL A 181 -8.77 -7.98 19.96
CA VAL A 181 -9.55 -7.52 18.80
C VAL A 181 -8.64 -7.36 17.57
N GLY A 182 -7.40 -6.88 17.76
CA GLY A 182 -6.42 -6.77 16.67
C GLY A 182 -6.00 -8.12 16.09
N LEU A 183 -5.98 -9.18 16.90
CA LEU A 183 -5.72 -10.53 16.42
C LEU A 183 -6.87 -11.04 15.54
N GLU A 184 -8.12 -10.78 15.93
CA GLU A 184 -9.30 -11.12 15.11
C GLU A 184 -9.25 -10.36 13.77
N GLN A 185 -8.97 -9.05 13.83
CA GLN A 185 -8.78 -8.23 12.62
C GLN A 185 -7.67 -8.78 11.73
N TYR A 186 -6.52 -9.17 12.30
CA TYR A 186 -5.40 -9.76 11.56
C TYR A 186 -5.80 -11.07 10.88
N ASN A 187 -6.43 -11.98 11.61
CA ASN A 187 -6.84 -13.29 11.10
C ASN A 187 -7.84 -13.18 9.93
N LEU A 188 -8.68 -12.13 9.93
CA LEU A 188 -9.61 -11.86 8.84
C LEU A 188 -8.95 -11.12 7.68
N ALA A 189 -8.16 -10.09 7.96
CA ALA A 189 -7.68 -9.15 6.96
C ALA A 189 -6.37 -9.60 6.28
N ASN A 190 -5.38 -10.09 7.02
CA ASN A 190 -4.06 -10.39 6.45
C ASN A 190 -4.10 -11.48 5.35
N PRO A 191 -4.92 -12.54 5.43
CA PRO A 191 -5.06 -13.52 4.35
C PRO A 191 -5.61 -12.95 3.03
N THR A 192 -6.16 -11.73 3.05
CA THR A 192 -6.59 -11.03 1.82
C THR A 192 -5.49 -10.22 1.15
N LEU A 193 -4.29 -10.17 1.75
CA LEU A 193 -3.12 -9.54 1.17
C LEU A 193 -2.43 -10.50 0.20
N ILE A 194 -2.82 -10.42 -1.07
CA ILE A 194 -2.38 -11.33 -2.13
C ILE A 194 -1.01 -10.89 -2.67
N LEU A 195 -0.04 -11.80 -2.65
CA LEU A 195 1.32 -11.58 -3.16
C LEU A 195 1.52 -12.09 -4.59
N GLU A 196 0.57 -12.88 -5.08
CA GLU A 196 0.52 -13.41 -6.43
C GLU A 196 0.30 -12.31 -7.47
N SER A 197 0.79 -12.57 -8.68
CA SER A 197 0.77 -11.61 -9.78
C SER A 197 -0.64 -11.34 -10.31
N PRO A 198 -0.97 -10.09 -10.69
CA PRO A 198 -2.35 -9.68 -10.96
C PRO A 198 -2.92 -10.23 -12.28
N GLY A 199 -2.08 -10.74 -13.18
CA GLY A 199 -2.49 -11.18 -14.52
C GLY A 199 -2.96 -10.03 -15.41
N VAL A 200 -2.30 -8.88 -15.30
CA VAL A 200 -2.41 -7.70 -16.18
C VAL A 200 -1.02 -7.08 -16.35
N GLU A 201 -0.80 -6.33 -17.42
CA GLU A 201 0.44 -5.57 -17.60
C GLU A 201 0.65 -4.65 -16.39
N THR A 202 1.83 -4.69 -15.77
CA THR A 202 2.08 -3.99 -14.50
C THR A 202 3.34 -3.14 -14.57
N HIS A 203 3.23 -1.87 -14.18
CA HIS A 203 4.34 -0.94 -14.06
C HIS A 203 4.55 -0.57 -12.59
N CYS A 204 5.57 -1.16 -11.97
CA CYS A 204 5.93 -0.89 -10.60
C CYS A 204 6.91 0.27 -10.48
N ILE A 205 6.53 1.31 -9.75
CA ILE A 205 7.36 2.48 -9.49
C ILE A 205 7.41 2.67 -7.98
N TYR A 206 8.59 2.57 -7.39
CA TYR A 206 8.73 2.60 -5.93
C TYR A 206 10.01 3.32 -5.49
N GLY A 207 9.98 3.86 -4.28
CA GLY A 207 11.13 4.52 -3.66
C GLY A 207 12.12 3.55 -3.03
N SER A 208 13.36 4.00 -2.86
CA SER A 208 14.45 3.27 -2.21
C SER A 208 15.43 4.24 -1.59
N LYS A 209 16.34 3.74 -0.76
CA LYS A 209 17.36 4.48 -0.03
C LYS A 209 16.80 5.60 0.86
N VAL A 210 15.60 5.40 1.39
CA VAL A 210 15.00 6.23 2.42
C VAL A 210 14.92 5.40 3.70
N ASN A 211 15.43 5.95 4.81
CA ASN A 211 15.45 5.28 6.11
C ASN A 211 14.03 4.81 6.48
N THR A 212 13.82 3.50 6.45
CA THR A 212 12.51 2.87 6.68
C THR A 212 12.60 1.94 7.87
N PRO A 213 11.67 2.02 8.84
CA PRO A 213 11.76 1.17 10.04
C PRO A 213 11.77 -0.32 9.74
N GLU A 214 12.79 -1.02 10.25
CA GLU A 214 13.00 -2.47 10.10
C GLU A 214 12.87 -3.25 11.41
N SER A 215 13.13 -2.61 12.54
CA SER A 215 12.82 -3.22 13.84
C SER A 215 12.61 -2.16 14.91
N PHE A 216 11.85 -2.54 15.91
CA PHE A 216 11.47 -1.72 17.05
C PHE A 216 11.93 -2.40 18.33
N LYS A 217 12.79 -1.73 19.10
CA LYS A 217 13.29 -2.23 20.38
C LYS A 217 12.75 -1.41 21.54
N TRP A 218 12.06 -2.06 22.46
CA TRP A 218 11.59 -1.48 23.71
C TRP A 218 12.48 -1.92 24.87
N ALA A 219 12.86 -0.95 25.71
CA ALA A 219 13.49 -1.23 26.99
C ALA A 219 12.50 -1.86 27.98
N LYS A 220 13.03 -2.43 29.07
CA LYS A 220 12.20 -3.02 30.14
C LYS A 220 11.21 -1.96 30.68
N GLY A 221 9.93 -2.31 30.74
CA GLY A 221 8.85 -1.43 31.20
C GLY A 221 8.32 -0.41 30.17
N TYR A 222 8.85 -0.39 28.94
CA TYR A 222 8.43 0.57 27.91
C TYR A 222 7.41 -0.02 26.91
N PHE A 223 7.42 -1.34 26.72
CA PHE A 223 6.46 -2.01 25.83
C PHE A 223 5.11 -2.18 26.54
N PRO A 224 3.95 -1.94 25.88
CA PRO A 224 3.80 -1.40 24.53
C PRO A 224 3.53 0.12 24.48
N ASP A 225 3.44 0.80 25.62
CA ASP A 225 2.86 2.15 25.71
C ASP A 225 3.82 3.30 25.37
N TYR A 226 5.13 3.06 25.39
CA TYR A 226 6.15 4.05 25.06
C TYR A 226 6.76 3.81 23.68
N GLN A 227 7.38 4.83 23.11
CA GLN A 227 7.99 4.72 21.78
C GLN A 227 9.27 3.86 21.82
N PRO A 228 9.49 3.00 20.81
CA PRO A 228 10.70 2.18 20.71
C PRO A 228 11.90 2.96 20.17
N THR A 229 13.10 2.42 20.40
CA THR A 229 14.25 2.71 19.54
C THR A 229 14.06 2.00 18.20
N ILE A 230 14.28 2.71 17.10
CA ILE A 230 14.03 2.22 15.74
C ILE A 230 15.35 1.91 15.05
N THR A 231 15.46 0.70 14.49
CA THR A 231 16.49 0.37 13.50
C THR A 231 15.90 0.63 12.12
N PHE A 232 16.64 1.32 11.26
CA PHE A 232 16.21 1.64 9.91
C PHE A 232 16.95 0.76 8.91
N GLY A 233 16.21 0.29 7.91
CA GLY A 233 16.74 -0.31 6.70
C GLY A 233 16.25 0.44 5.46
N ASP A 234 16.28 -0.26 4.33
CA ASP A 234 15.93 0.29 3.02
C ASP A 234 14.42 0.27 2.75
N GLY A 235 13.95 1.25 2.00
CA GLY A 235 12.56 1.44 1.59
C GLY A 235 12.29 2.88 1.16
N ASP A 236 11.03 3.30 1.27
CA ASP A 236 10.57 4.65 0.92
C ASP A 236 10.22 5.53 2.13
N GLY A 237 10.64 5.14 3.34
CA GLY A 237 10.34 5.79 4.61
C GLY A 237 9.10 5.24 5.31
N THR A 238 8.22 4.55 4.58
CA THR A 238 7.01 3.90 5.15
C THR A 238 6.99 2.40 4.87
N VAL A 239 7.22 1.99 3.63
CA VAL A 239 7.14 0.61 3.17
C VAL A 239 8.55 0.06 2.96
N ASN A 240 8.83 -1.08 3.59
CA ASN A 240 10.13 -1.74 3.48
C ASN A 240 10.41 -2.17 2.04
N ILE A 241 11.68 -2.10 1.61
CA ILE A 241 12.08 -2.37 0.23
C ILE A 241 11.61 -3.75 -0.27
N ARG A 242 11.62 -4.77 0.60
CA ARG A 242 11.16 -6.11 0.28
C ARG A 242 9.68 -6.17 -0.11
N SER A 243 8.86 -5.34 0.54
CA SER A 243 7.41 -5.23 0.26
C SER A 243 7.19 -4.46 -1.03
N LEU A 244 7.94 -3.38 -1.26
CA LEU A 244 7.90 -2.62 -2.52
C LEU A 244 8.31 -3.48 -3.73
N LYS A 245 9.29 -4.37 -3.56
CA LYS A 245 9.87 -5.22 -4.60
C LYS A 245 9.09 -6.50 -4.91
N VAL A 246 8.00 -6.81 -4.23
CA VAL A 246 7.22 -8.04 -4.49
C VAL A 246 6.88 -8.18 -5.97
N CYS A 247 6.48 -7.08 -6.62
CA CYS A 247 6.13 -7.14 -8.03
C CYS A 247 7.30 -7.42 -8.99
N GLU A 248 8.55 -7.31 -8.55
CA GLU A 248 9.68 -7.70 -9.40
C GLU A 248 9.75 -9.22 -9.61
N SER A 249 9.25 -10.02 -8.65
CA SER A 249 9.17 -11.47 -8.80
C SER A 249 8.16 -11.89 -9.87
N TRP A 250 7.19 -11.03 -10.17
CA TRP A 250 6.16 -11.29 -11.19
C TRP A 250 6.69 -11.19 -12.62
N LYS A 251 7.91 -10.67 -12.84
CA LYS A 251 8.54 -10.57 -14.17
C LYS A 251 8.63 -11.92 -14.88
N GLU A 252 8.84 -12.99 -14.12
CA GLU A 252 8.96 -14.34 -14.65
C GLU A 252 7.60 -15.04 -14.78
N ASN A 253 6.61 -14.62 -13.99
CA ASN A 253 5.30 -15.26 -13.95
C ASN A 253 4.16 -14.27 -13.63
N ASN A 254 3.55 -13.74 -14.68
CA ASN A 254 2.36 -12.87 -14.61
C ASN A 254 1.33 -13.25 -15.68
N ASN A 255 1.09 -14.55 -15.85
CA ASN A 255 0.08 -15.08 -16.78
C ASN A 255 0.25 -14.56 -18.23
N GLY A 256 1.50 -14.41 -18.69
CA GLY A 256 1.83 -13.91 -20.02
C GLY A 256 1.81 -12.39 -20.19
N PHE A 257 1.55 -11.61 -19.14
CA PHE A 257 1.60 -10.14 -19.17
C PHE A 257 2.94 -9.60 -18.68
N ASN A 258 3.42 -8.53 -19.30
CA ASN A 258 4.70 -7.91 -18.94
C ASN A 258 4.64 -7.21 -17.57
N VAL A 259 5.77 -7.26 -16.85
CA VAL A 259 5.98 -6.48 -15.62
C VAL A 259 7.25 -5.66 -15.77
N SER A 260 7.12 -4.34 -15.66
CA SER A 260 8.26 -3.41 -15.60
C SER A 260 8.41 -2.89 -14.17
N SER A 261 9.66 -2.71 -13.71
CA SER A 261 9.94 -2.05 -12.43
C SER A 261 10.86 -0.85 -12.60
N SER A 262 10.64 0.18 -11.79
CA SER A 262 11.41 1.42 -11.76
C SER A 262 11.65 1.82 -10.31
N GLN A 263 12.87 1.58 -9.86
CA GLN A 263 13.33 2.00 -8.53
C GLN A 263 13.78 3.47 -8.57
N LEU A 264 13.24 4.28 -7.68
CA LEU A 264 13.52 5.71 -7.57
C LEU A 264 14.25 6.02 -6.26
N ASP A 265 15.58 5.98 -6.32
CA ASP A 265 16.42 6.30 -5.17
C ASP A 265 16.09 7.70 -4.60
N GLY A 266 15.91 7.78 -3.28
CA GLY A 266 15.57 8.98 -2.52
C GLY A 266 14.10 9.41 -2.61
N ALA A 267 13.23 8.70 -3.34
CA ALA A 267 11.82 9.04 -3.39
C ALA A 267 11.08 8.55 -2.12
N ASP A 268 10.75 9.48 -1.22
CA ASP A 268 9.89 9.20 -0.07
C ASP A 268 8.47 8.79 -0.50
N HIS A 269 7.82 7.97 0.33
CA HIS A 269 6.51 7.37 0.13
C HIS A 269 5.45 8.37 -0.34
N MET A 270 5.43 9.58 0.21
CA MET A 270 4.46 10.61 -0.18
C MET A 270 4.98 11.50 -1.31
N SER A 271 6.29 11.74 -1.33
CA SER A 271 6.94 12.58 -2.34
C SER A 271 6.93 11.97 -3.74
N ILE A 272 6.84 10.64 -3.85
CA ILE A 272 6.84 9.91 -5.14
C ILE A 272 5.73 10.37 -6.08
N LEU A 273 4.60 10.84 -5.54
CA LEU A 273 3.46 11.40 -6.29
C LEU A 273 3.77 12.73 -6.97
N ARG A 274 4.89 13.36 -6.62
CA ARG A 274 5.36 14.63 -7.18
C ARG A 274 6.76 14.56 -7.77
N ASP A 275 7.39 13.38 -7.69
CA ASP A 275 8.73 13.17 -8.21
C ASP A 275 8.72 13.37 -9.75
N PRO A 276 9.58 14.24 -10.30
CA PRO A 276 9.67 14.44 -11.74
C PRO A 276 9.95 13.16 -12.53
N ARG A 277 10.69 12.20 -11.94
CA ARG A 277 10.97 10.89 -12.54
C ARG A 277 9.69 10.06 -12.64
N THR A 278 8.85 10.06 -11.59
CA THR A 278 7.51 9.46 -11.65
C THR A 278 6.68 10.08 -12.76
N VAL A 279 6.66 11.41 -12.86
CA VAL A 279 5.92 12.10 -13.92
C VAL A 279 6.41 11.70 -15.31
N ASN A 280 7.73 11.59 -15.51
CA ASN A 280 8.30 11.17 -16.78
C ASN A 280 7.91 9.72 -17.13
N LEU A 281 7.97 8.81 -16.16
CA LEU A 281 7.53 7.42 -16.32
C LEU A 281 6.05 7.35 -16.68
N LEU A 282 5.19 8.09 -15.99
CA LEU A 282 3.76 8.17 -16.32
C LEU A 282 3.54 8.67 -17.75
N ARG A 283 4.28 9.70 -18.18
CA ARG A 283 4.18 10.20 -19.55
C ARG A 283 4.54 9.13 -20.58
N ASN A 284 5.61 8.39 -20.33
CA ASN A 284 6.06 7.32 -21.21
C ASN A 284 5.09 6.14 -21.23
N ILE A 285 4.49 5.76 -20.11
CA ILE A 285 3.50 4.67 -20.07
C ILE A 285 2.20 5.08 -20.78
N LEU A 286 1.75 6.33 -20.61
CA LEU A 286 0.47 6.80 -21.15
C LEU A 286 0.55 7.17 -22.64
N TYR A 287 1.69 7.67 -23.11
CA TYR A 287 1.86 8.20 -24.47
C TYR A 287 3.02 7.58 -25.25
N GLY A 288 3.86 6.75 -24.62
CA GLY A 288 4.91 6.01 -25.32
C GLY A 288 4.27 5.08 -26.34
N LYS A 289 4.77 5.16 -27.57
CA LYS A 289 4.44 4.22 -28.64
C LYS A 289 5.23 2.94 -28.47
#